data_AF-A0A6B3G350-F1
#
_entry.id   AF-A0A6B3G350-F1
#
_cell.length_a   1.000
_cell.length_b   1.000
_cell.length_c   1.000
_cell.angle_alpha   90.00
_cell.angle_beta   90.00
_cell.angle_gamma   90.00
#
_symmetry.space_group_name_H-M   'P 1'
#
loop_
_entity.id
_entity.type
_entity.pdbx_description
1 polymer ?
#
loop_
_entity_poly.entity_id
_entity_poly.type
_entity_poly.pdbx_seq_one_letter_code
_entity_poly.pdbx_strand_id
1 'polypeptide(L)'
;LDDIMDFMEEAVDLVVLYQVQELPKGVEQQIEVLARAAELTAEAMPGLRTMDNLTEYWIEVNRLENQADQIHRKLLAHLFNGKYDA
;
A
#
# COMPACT_ATOMS: atom_id res chain seq x y z
N LEU A 1 12.97 1.38 -0.65
CA LEU A 1 12.27 2.59 -1.14
C LEU A 1 12.12 2.51 -2.64
N ASP A 2 13.23 2.30 -3.35
CA ASP A 2 13.25 2.00 -4.79
C ASP A 2 12.29 0.86 -5.16
N ASP A 3 12.42 -0.30 -4.50
CA ASP A 3 11.52 -1.45 -4.74
C ASP A 3 10.02 -1.09 -4.61
N ILE A 4 9.65 -0.21 -3.66
CA ILE A 4 8.26 0.20 -3.46
C ILE A 4 7.78 1.09 -4.60
N MET A 5 8.65 1.99 -5.08
CA MET A 5 8.36 2.83 -6.24
C MET A 5 8.20 1.97 -7.50
N ASP A 6 9.08 0.99 -7.71
CA ASP A 6 9.02 0.06 -8.83
C ASP A 6 7.71 -0.75 -8.81
N PHE A 7 7.29 -1.26 -7.64
CA PHE A 7 6.01 -1.96 -7.53
C PHE A 7 4.79 -1.05 -7.79
N MET A 8 4.87 0.23 -7.42
CA MET A 8 3.81 1.19 -7.73
C MET A 8 3.73 1.50 -9.22
N GLU A 9 4.87 1.64 -9.89
CA GLU A 9 4.95 1.82 -11.34
C GLU A 9 4.40 0.59 -12.05
N GLU A 10 4.85 -0.61 -11.68
CA GLU A 10 4.35 -1.88 -12.23
C GLU A 10 2.83 -2.01 -12.06
N ALA A 11 2.29 -1.66 -10.89
CA ALA A 11 0.84 -1.68 -10.65
C ALA A 11 0.07 -0.75 -11.61
N VAL A 12 0.59 0.46 -11.86
CA VAL A 12 -0.03 1.41 -12.80
C VAL A 12 0.11 0.91 -14.24
N ASP A 13 1.26 0.36 -14.60
CA ASP A 13 1.49 -0.24 -15.92
C ASP A 13 0.51 -1.37 -16.20
N LEU A 14 0.24 -2.24 -15.21
CA LEU A 14 -0.75 -3.31 -15.34
C LEU A 14 -2.18 -2.77 -15.53
N VAL A 15 -2.54 -1.68 -14.85
CA VAL A 15 -3.84 -1.02 -15.03
C VAL A 15 -4.01 -0.53 -16.47
N VAL A 16 -2.97 0.09 -17.04
CA VAL A 16 -2.96 0.56 -18.42
C VAL A 16 -2.97 -0.61 -19.40
N LEU A 17 -2.08 -1.58 -19.20
CA LEU A 17 -1.88 -2.74 -20.08
C LEU A 17 -3.15 -3.59 -20.19
N TYR A 18 -3.83 -3.83 -19.07
CA TYR A 18 -5.09 -4.58 -19.03
C TYR A 18 -6.33 -3.73 -19.28
N GLN A 19 -6.16 -2.43 -19.56
CA GLN A 19 -7.25 -1.50 -19.85
C GLN A 19 -8.32 -1.49 -18.75
N VAL A 20 -7.88 -1.54 -17.49
CA VAL A 20 -8.78 -1.52 -16.33
C VAL A 20 -9.40 -0.13 -16.24
N GLN A 21 -10.67 0.00 -16.64
CA GLN A 21 -11.37 1.28 -16.68
C GLN A 21 -11.82 1.75 -15.30
N GLU A 22 -12.17 0.81 -14.42
CA GLU A 22 -12.58 1.08 -13.05
C GLU A 22 -11.83 0.15 -12.12
N LEU A 23 -11.13 0.72 -11.13
CA LEU A 23 -10.47 -0.06 -10.09
C LEU A 23 -11.52 -0.67 -9.15
N PRO A 24 -11.31 -1.89 -8.66
CA PRO A 24 -12.19 -2.49 -7.65
C PRO A 24 -12.40 -1.56 -6.46
N LYS A 25 -13.65 -1.47 -5.98
CA LYS A 25 -13.99 -0.67 -4.80
C LYS A 25 -13.15 -1.11 -3.58
N GLY A 26 -12.56 -0.15 -2.90
CA GLY A 26 -11.70 -0.37 -1.74
C GLY A 26 -10.20 -0.35 -2.06
N VAL A 27 -9.79 -0.33 -3.34
CA VAL A 27 -8.38 -0.16 -3.72
C VAL A 27 -7.84 1.19 -3.27
N GLU A 28 -8.68 2.22 -3.25
CA GLU A 28 -8.33 3.54 -2.72
C GLU A 28 -7.82 3.48 -1.27
N GLN A 29 -8.36 2.59 -0.43
CA GLN A 29 -7.92 2.42 0.95
C GLN A 29 -6.50 1.85 1.04
N GLN A 30 -6.14 0.97 0.10
CA GLN A 30 -4.78 0.43 0.01
C GLN A 30 -3.79 1.53 -0.37
N ILE A 31 -4.18 2.40 -1.30
CA ILE A 31 -3.38 3.55 -1.76
C ILE A 31 -3.20 4.56 -0.61
N GLU A 32 -4.25 4.85 0.16
CA GLU A 32 -4.17 5.74 1.33
C GLU A 32 -3.20 5.22 2.39
N VAL A 33 -3.21 3.91 2.67
CA VAL A 33 -2.26 3.30 3.63
C VAL A 33 -0.83 3.40 3.11
N LEU A 34 -0.59 3.16 1.82
CA LEU A 34 0.72 3.32 1.19
C LEU A 34 1.22 4.77 1.27
N ALA A 35 0.36 5.74 0.97
CA ALA A 35 0.69 7.16 1.07
C ALA A 35 1.07 7.53 2.52
N ARG A 36 0.30 7.06 3.51
CA ARG A 36 0.59 7.32 4.92
C ARG A 36 1.90 6.68 5.37
N ALA A 37 2.19 5.46 4.90
CA ALA A 37 3.47 4.80 5.17
C ALA A 37 4.63 5.59 4.56
N ALA A 38 4.50 6.08 3.33
CA ALA A 38 5.52 6.91 2.69
C ALA A 38 5.78 8.23 3.44
N GLU A 39 4.72 8.92 3.89
CA GLU A 39 4.83 10.12 4.74
C GLU A 39 5.60 9.83 6.03
N LEU A 40 5.16 8.80 6.76
CA LEU A 40 5.78 8.37 8.02
C LEU A 40 7.25 8.00 7.82
N THR A 41 7.56 7.27 6.75
CA THR A 41 8.92 6.90 6.39
C THR A 41 9.76 8.12 6.05
N ALA A 42 9.23 9.10 5.32
CA ALA A 42 9.93 10.35 5.01
C ALA A 42 10.21 11.19 6.28
N GLU A 43 9.24 11.30 7.19
CA GLU A 43 9.38 12.00 8.48
C GLU A 43 10.46 11.37 9.37
N ALA A 44 10.63 10.04 9.32
CA ALA A 44 11.63 9.32 10.09
C ALA A 44 13.06 9.38 9.51
N MET A 45 13.23 9.76 8.23
CA MET A 45 14.54 9.79 7.55
C MET A 45 15.65 10.55 8.30
N PRO A 46 15.40 11.72 8.92
CA PRO A 46 16.44 12.43 9.67
C PRO A 46 16.96 11.62 10.88
N GLY A 47 16.08 10.83 11.52
CA GLY A 47 16.41 9.98 12.68
C GLY A 47 17.24 8.76 12.31
N LEU A 48 17.18 8.29 11.06
CA LEU A 48 17.99 7.15 10.58
C LEU A 48 19.49 7.44 10.62
N ARG A 49 19.91 8.71 10.52
CA ARG A 49 21.32 9.09 10.57
C ARG A 49 21.95 8.81 11.94
N THR A 50 21.18 8.99 13.00
CA THR A 50 21.65 8.78 14.38
C THR A 50 21.12 7.48 14.98
N MET A 51 20.20 6.80 14.31
CA MET A 51 19.46 5.63 14.81
C MET A 51 18.70 5.91 16.11
N ASP A 52 18.35 7.17 16.36
CA ASP A 52 17.61 7.60 17.55
C ASP A 52 16.13 7.83 17.22
N ASN A 53 15.26 7.65 18.21
CA ASN A 53 13.82 7.93 18.14
C ASN A 53 13.05 7.16 17.05
N LEU A 54 13.53 5.99 16.61
CA LEU A 54 12.86 5.17 15.60
C LEU A 54 11.79 4.22 16.16
N THR A 55 11.64 4.10 17.47
CA THR A 55 10.69 3.17 18.09
C THR A 55 9.24 3.48 17.69
N GLU A 56 8.85 4.76 17.68
CA GLU A 56 7.51 5.17 17.26
C GLU A 56 7.28 4.88 15.77
N TYR A 57 8.28 5.16 14.92
CA TYR A 57 8.25 4.82 13.51
C TYR A 57 8.00 3.32 13.28
N TRP A 58 8.70 2.44 14.00
CA TRP A 58 8.52 0.98 13.85
C TRP A 58 7.14 0.50 14.27
N ILE A 59 6.57 1.08 15.34
CA ILE A 59 5.23 0.74 15.79
C ILE A 59 4.19 1.16 14.74
N GLU A 60 4.28 2.39 14.24
CA GLU A 60 3.29 2.92 13.31
C GLU A 60 3.40 2.26 11.92
N VAL A 61 4.60 1.97 11.43
CA VAL A 61 4.76 1.29 10.13
C VAL A 61 4.21 -0.14 10.18
N ASN A 62 4.41 -0.88 11.27
CA ASN A 62 3.83 -2.22 11.43
C ASN A 62 2.30 -2.17 11.58
N ARG A 63 1.76 -1.13 12.22
CA ARG A 63 0.31 -0.92 12.27
C ARG A 63 -0.26 -0.67 10.87
N LEU A 64 0.40 0.15 10.05
CA LEU A 64 0.00 0.42 8.67
C LEU A 64 0.10 -0.85 7.81
N GLU A 65 1.17 -1.63 7.95
CA GLU A 65 1.32 -2.94 7.29
C GLU A 65 0.13 -3.85 7.62
N ASN A 66 -0.20 -4.03 8.90
CA ASN A 66 -1.33 -4.86 9.32
C ASN A 66 -2.67 -4.39 8.73
N GLN A 67 -2.85 -3.08 8.60
CA GLN A 67 -4.04 -2.48 7.98
C GLN A 67 -4.08 -2.77 6.47
N ALA A 68 -2.97 -2.56 5.76
CA ALA A 68 -2.79 -2.90 4.35
C ALA A 68 -3.10 -4.39 4.10
N ASP A 69 -2.57 -5.27 4.94
CA ASP A 69 -2.81 -6.71 4.88
C ASP A 69 -4.30 -7.07 4.99
N GLN A 70 -5.02 -6.41 5.90
CA GLN A 70 -6.44 -6.63 6.08
C GLN A 70 -7.25 -6.14 4.86
N ILE A 71 -6.90 -4.98 4.31
CA ILE A 71 -7.54 -4.42 3.11
C ILE A 71 -7.29 -5.34 1.92
N HIS A 72 -6.05 -5.75 1.69
CA HIS A 72 -5.68 -6.65 0.61
C HIS A 72 -6.45 -7.98 0.66
N ARG A 73 -6.56 -8.61 1.84
CA ARG A 73 -7.37 -9.85 2.01
C ARG A 73 -8.84 -9.64 1.69
N LYS A 74 -9.41 -8.48 2.07
CA LYS A 74 -10.81 -8.13 1.74
C LYS A 74 -11.00 -7.88 0.25
N LEU A 75 -10.04 -7.23 -0.41
CA LEU A 75 -10.05 -7.00 -1.86
C LEU A 75 -9.99 -8.31 -2.63
N LEU A 76 -9.09 -9.23 -2.26
CA LEU A 76 -9.03 -10.56 -2.85
C LEU A 76 -10.34 -11.33 -2.65
N ALA A 77 -10.87 -11.34 -1.43
CA ALA A 77 -12.17 -11.95 -1.18
C ALA A 77 -13.30 -11.29 -2.00
N HIS A 78 -13.22 -9.97 -2.24
CA HIS A 78 -14.18 -9.26 -3.07
C HIS A 78 -14.08 -9.66 -4.55
N LEU A 79 -12.88 -9.78 -5.09
CA LEU A 79 -12.63 -10.20 -6.47
C LEU A 79 -13.08 -11.64 -6.74
N PHE A 80 -12.84 -12.56 -5.79
CA PHE A 80 -13.08 -13.99 -5.98
C PHE A 80 -14.41 -14.50 -5.41
N ASN A 81 -15.26 -13.66 -4.81
CA ASN A 81 -16.57 -14.08 -4.29
C ASN A 81 -17.65 -14.33 -5.37
N GLY A 82 -17.28 -14.31 -6.65
CA GLY A 82 -18.18 -14.63 -7.76
C GLY A 82 -19.19 -13.55 -8.13
N LYS A 83 -19.01 -12.30 -7.68
CA LYS A 83 -19.84 -11.16 -8.11
C LYS A 83 -19.36 -10.45 -9.37
N TYR A 84 -18.17 -10.81 -9.88
CA TYR A 84 -17.72 -10.40 -11.20
C TYR A 84 -18.07 -11.56 -12.14
N ASP A 85 -19.26 -11.48 -12.74
CA ASP A 85 -19.66 -12.41 -13.80
C ASP A 85 -18.68 -12.31 -14.97
N ALA A 86 -18.29 -13.47 -15.51
CA ALA A 86 -17.38 -13.62 -16.64
C ALA A 86 -17.99 -13.12 -17.96
#